data_AF-A0A7I9XY88-F1
#
_entry.id   AF-A0A7I9XY88-F1
#
_cell.length_a   1.000
_cell.length_b   1.000
_cell.length_c   1.000
_cell.angle_alpha   90.00
_cell.angle_beta   90.00
_cell.angle_gamma   90.00
#
_symmetry.space_group_name_H-M   'P 1'
#
loop_
_entity.id
_entity.type
_entity.pdbx_description
1 polymer ?
#
loop_
_entity_poly.entity_id
_entity_poly.type
_entity_poly.pdbx_seq_one_letter_code
_entity_poly.pdbx_strand_id
1 'polypeptide(L)'
;MPRPDVTKLLAESWHNLPHPDGRPRRLMHFSQFNQSKESQGRIRKLATDLAEAAQHTLERRGYTINHRDDPKAADQDGYKVANIYCQHCGKRLLSLTVDHDMKAHLSQLAIRSITQVKPECPHE
;
A
#
# COMPACT_ATOMS: atom_id res chain seq x y z
N MET A 1 -21.53 0.03 11.33
CA MET A 1 -22.38 -0.95 10.61
C MET A 1 -21.49 -1.83 9.74
N PRO A 2 -21.76 -3.14 9.62
CA PRO A 2 -21.01 -4.01 8.71
C PRO A 2 -21.15 -3.54 7.26
N ARG A 3 -20.08 -3.71 6.48
CA ARG A 3 -19.96 -3.28 5.07
C ARG A 3 -20.26 -4.48 4.16
N PRO A 4 -21.47 -4.60 3.57
CA PRO A 4 -21.89 -5.80 2.83
C PRO A 4 -21.02 -6.08 1.60
N ASP A 5 -20.50 -5.03 0.98
CA ASP A 5 -19.53 -5.05 -0.12
C ASP A 5 -18.22 -5.76 0.29
N VAL A 6 -17.65 -5.35 1.42
CA VAL A 6 -16.41 -5.93 1.97
C VAL A 6 -16.65 -7.38 2.39
N THR A 7 -17.78 -7.66 3.05
CA THR A 7 -18.17 -9.01 3.44
C THR A 7 -18.30 -9.93 2.24
N LYS A 8 -18.97 -9.50 1.17
CA LYS A 8 -19.12 -10.28 -0.07
C LYS A 8 -17.77 -10.55 -0.72
N LEU A 9 -16.92 -9.53 -0.83
CA LEU A 9 -15.59 -9.66 -1.41
C LEU A 9 -14.74 -10.71 -0.66
N LEU A 10 -14.70 -10.62 0.67
CA LEU A 10 -13.96 -11.57 1.49
C LEU A 10 -14.55 -12.97 1.35
N ALA A 11 -15.87 -13.12 1.43
CA ALA A 11 -16.57 -14.38 1.25
C ALA A 11 -16.22 -15.07 -0.08
N GLU A 12 -16.19 -14.31 -1.17
CA GLU A 12 -15.81 -14.80 -2.49
C GLU A 12 -14.32 -15.15 -2.60
N SER A 13 -13.47 -14.63 -1.73
CA SER A 13 -12.01 -14.83 -1.78
C SER A 13 -11.47 -15.88 -0.79
N TRP A 14 -12.24 -16.28 0.23
CA TRP A 14 -11.75 -17.12 1.33
C TRP A 14 -11.24 -18.50 0.92
N HIS A 15 -11.73 -19.03 -0.20
CA HIS A 15 -11.27 -20.30 -0.75
C HIS A 15 -9.89 -20.20 -1.44
N ASN A 16 -9.47 -18.98 -1.81
CA ASN A 16 -8.25 -18.71 -2.57
C ASN A 16 -7.75 -17.27 -2.34
N LEU A 17 -7.28 -16.96 -1.13
CA LEU A 17 -6.84 -15.62 -0.79
C LEU A 17 -5.54 -15.28 -1.53
N PRO A 18 -5.50 -14.25 -2.39
CA PRO A 18 -4.25 -13.77 -2.96
C PRO A 18 -3.35 -13.22 -1.85
N HIS A 19 -2.07 -13.55 -1.91
CA HIS A 19 -1.05 -13.09 -0.96
C HIS A 19 0.06 -12.33 -1.71
N PRO A 20 0.72 -11.34 -1.10
CA PRO A 20 1.76 -10.54 -1.76
C PRO A 20 2.93 -11.34 -2.35
N ASP A 21 3.23 -12.50 -1.78
CA ASP A 21 4.26 -13.45 -2.27
C ASP A 21 3.86 -14.19 -3.57
N GLY A 22 2.66 -13.95 -4.09
CA GLY A 22 2.12 -14.59 -5.30
C GLY A 22 1.57 -15.99 -5.09
N ARG A 23 1.63 -16.55 -3.87
CA ARG A 23 1.10 -17.89 -3.55
C ARG A 23 -0.20 -17.76 -2.75
N PRO A 24 -1.34 -18.21 -3.29
CA PRO A 24 -2.59 -18.04 -2.58
C PRO A 24 -2.63 -18.85 -1.27
N ARG A 25 -3.30 -18.28 -0.26
CA ARG A 25 -3.54 -18.95 1.02
C ARG A 25 -4.95 -19.50 1.08
N ARG A 26 -5.09 -20.69 1.65
CA ARG A 26 -6.38 -21.33 1.90
C ARG A 26 -6.69 -21.23 3.38
N LEU A 27 -7.93 -20.91 3.71
CA LEU A 27 -8.38 -21.03 5.09
C LEU A 27 -8.33 -22.50 5.51
N MET A 28 -7.60 -22.77 6.58
CA MET A 28 -7.54 -24.07 7.24
C MET A 28 -8.14 -23.93 8.63
N HIS A 29 -8.78 -24.98 9.13
CA HIS A 29 -9.35 -24.97 10.47
C HIS A 29 -8.24 -24.91 11.54
N PHE A 30 -8.29 -23.90 12.41
CA PHE A 30 -7.41 -23.75 13.56
C PHE A 30 -8.01 -24.46 14.78
N SER A 31 -7.74 -25.76 14.94
CA SER A 31 -8.07 -26.44 16.21
C SER A 31 -7.12 -25.95 17.30
N GLN A 32 -7.62 -25.67 18.50
CA GLN A 32 -6.81 -25.20 19.64
C GLN A 32 -6.72 -26.22 20.80
N PHE A 33 -7.27 -27.42 20.65
CA PHE A 33 -7.24 -28.44 21.70
C PHE A 33 -5.85 -29.07 21.87
N ASN A 34 -5.40 -29.22 23.13
CA ASN A 34 -4.16 -29.91 23.56
C ASN A 34 -2.88 -29.51 22.80
N GLN A 35 -2.63 -28.22 22.63
CA GLN A 35 -1.44 -27.77 21.88
C GLN A 35 -0.22 -27.54 22.74
N SER A 36 0.93 -28.03 22.26
CA SER A 36 2.24 -27.64 22.77
C SER A 36 2.55 -26.18 22.38
N LYS A 37 3.49 -25.54 23.11
CA LYS A 37 3.94 -24.17 22.82
C LYS A 37 4.48 -24.01 21.39
N GLU A 38 5.06 -25.05 20.82
CA GLU A 38 5.57 -25.04 19.44
C GLU A 38 4.44 -24.99 18.41
N SER A 39 3.39 -25.79 18.60
CA SER A 39 2.18 -25.75 17.76
C SER A 39 1.49 -24.39 17.81
N GLN A 40 1.45 -23.73 18.98
CA GLN A 40 0.89 -22.39 19.11
C GLN A 40 1.65 -21.36 18.26
N GLY A 41 2.99 -21.44 18.21
CA GLY A 41 3.81 -20.56 17.38
C GLY A 41 3.53 -20.72 15.89
N ARG A 42 3.40 -21.97 15.43
CA ARG A 42 3.05 -22.27 14.02
C ARG A 42 1.66 -21.78 13.66
N ILE A 43 0.70 -21.92 14.56
CA ILE A 43 -0.66 -21.41 14.37
C ILE A 43 -0.70 -19.89 14.30
N ARG A 44 0.02 -19.19 15.19
CA ARG A 44 0.12 -17.73 15.13
C ARG A 44 0.69 -17.27 13.79
N LYS A 45 1.76 -17.90 13.33
CA LYS A 45 2.35 -17.58 12.01
C LYS A 45 1.35 -17.78 10.88
N LEU A 46 0.66 -18.92 10.85
CA LEU A 46 -0.36 -19.19 9.83
C LEU A 46 -1.54 -18.19 9.91
N ALA A 47 -1.95 -17.79 11.12
CA ALA A 47 -2.98 -16.78 11.30
C ALA A 47 -2.54 -15.40 10.79
N THR A 48 -1.27 -15.02 11.01
CA THR A 48 -0.69 -13.80 10.45
C THR A 48 -0.68 -13.84 8.93
N ASP A 49 -0.18 -14.92 8.32
CA ASP A 49 -0.18 -15.10 6.85
C ASP A 49 -1.58 -14.95 6.24
N LEU A 50 -2.62 -15.48 6.90
CA LEU A 50 -4.00 -15.34 6.43
C LEU A 50 -4.54 -13.91 6.59
N ALA A 51 -4.17 -13.23 7.66
CA ALA A 51 -4.53 -11.83 7.86
C ALA A 51 -3.89 -10.93 6.79
N GLU A 52 -2.61 -11.14 6.48
CA GLU A 52 -1.91 -10.44 5.39
C GLU A 52 -2.57 -10.69 4.03
N ALA A 53 -2.96 -11.94 3.73
CA ALA A 53 -3.68 -12.27 2.50
C ALA A 53 -5.05 -11.58 2.41
N ALA A 54 -5.79 -11.52 3.52
CA ALA A 54 -7.07 -10.83 3.58
C ALA A 54 -6.92 -9.32 3.37
N GLN A 55 -5.95 -8.69 4.04
CA GLN A 55 -5.61 -7.28 3.82
C GLN A 55 -5.27 -7.02 2.36
N HIS A 56 -4.38 -7.82 1.78
CA HIS A 56 -3.97 -7.68 0.39
C HIS A 56 -5.15 -7.80 -0.59
N THR A 57 -6.10 -8.69 -0.31
CA THR A 57 -7.32 -8.85 -1.11
C THR A 57 -8.15 -7.58 -1.14
N LEU A 58 -8.28 -6.90 0.01
CA LEU A 58 -9.01 -5.64 0.14
C LEU A 58 -8.29 -4.51 -0.60
N GLU A 59 -6.98 -4.37 -0.38
CA GLU A 59 -6.16 -3.34 -1.01
C GLU A 59 -6.17 -3.46 -2.54
N ARG A 60 -6.10 -4.68 -3.08
CA ARG A 60 -6.13 -4.94 -4.52
C ARG A 60 -7.46 -4.58 -5.18
N ARG A 61 -8.54 -4.46 -4.39
CA ARG A 61 -9.86 -4.01 -4.84
C ARG A 61 -10.11 -2.52 -4.57
N GLY A 62 -9.07 -1.78 -4.18
CA GLY A 62 -9.11 -0.33 -3.97
C GLY A 62 -9.56 0.10 -2.58
N TYR A 63 -9.68 -0.83 -1.62
CA TYR A 63 -9.94 -0.46 -0.23
C TYR A 63 -8.64 -0.03 0.46
N THR A 64 -8.67 1.11 1.13
CA THR A 64 -7.57 1.54 2.00
C THR A 64 -7.88 1.15 3.44
N ILE A 65 -6.96 0.44 4.08
CA ILE A 65 -7.02 0.14 5.52
C ILE A 65 -6.15 1.17 6.21
N ASN A 66 -6.76 2.02 7.05
CA ASN A 66 -6.05 3.00 7.86
C ASN A 66 -6.40 2.76 9.32
N HIS A 67 -5.40 2.82 10.19
CA HIS A 67 -5.57 2.92 11.63
C HIS A 67 -5.60 4.40 12.05
N ARG A 68 -6.31 4.71 13.14
CA ARG A 68 -6.37 6.09 13.66
C ARG A 68 -4.99 6.63 14.02
N ASP A 69 -4.11 5.74 14.50
CA ASP A 69 -2.75 6.06 14.91
C ASP A 69 -1.72 5.84 13.79
N ASP A 70 -2.16 5.46 12.58
CA ASP A 70 -1.26 5.50 11.44
C ASP A 70 -0.84 6.95 11.23
N PRO A 71 0.47 7.23 11.06
CA PRO A 71 0.94 8.58 10.79
C PRO A 71 0.23 9.08 9.53
N LYS A 72 -0.62 10.10 9.67
CA LYS A 72 -1.26 10.72 8.51
C LYS A 72 -0.14 11.24 7.63
N ALA A 73 -0.33 11.24 6.31
CA ALA A 73 0.65 11.82 5.39
C ALA A 73 1.01 13.29 5.73
N ALA A 74 0.13 13.99 6.45
CA ALA A 74 0.36 15.35 6.96
C ALA A 74 1.08 15.41 8.32
N ASP A 75 1.12 14.32 9.10
CA ASP A 75 1.79 14.22 10.40
C ASP A 75 3.23 13.67 10.29
N GLN A 76 3.75 13.44 9.07
CA GLN A 76 5.19 13.25 8.88
C GLN A 76 5.89 14.62 8.90
N ASP A 77 6.03 15.18 10.11
CA ASP A 77 6.92 16.31 10.37
C ASP A 77 8.31 15.99 9.78
N GLY A 78 8.63 16.64 8.66
CA GLY A 78 9.91 16.45 7.96
C GLY A 78 9.81 16.39 6.44
N TYR A 79 8.66 16.04 5.86
CA TYR A 79 8.53 16.02 4.39
C TYR A 79 7.94 17.31 3.86
N LYS A 80 8.69 18.00 3.01
CA LYS A 80 8.20 19.15 2.25
C LYS A 80 7.79 18.68 0.86
N VAL A 81 6.81 19.35 0.25
CA VAL A 81 6.47 19.10 -1.15
C VAL A 81 7.16 20.15 -2.02
N ALA A 82 8.11 19.72 -2.85
CA ALA A 82 8.73 20.55 -3.86
C ALA A 82 7.87 20.54 -5.13
N ASN A 83 7.40 21.72 -5.53
CA ASN A 83 6.66 21.89 -6.78
C ASN A 83 7.61 22.41 -7.86
N ILE A 84 7.73 21.67 -8.96
CA ILE A 84 8.49 22.06 -10.15
C ILE A 84 7.54 22.79 -11.10
N TYR A 85 7.93 24.00 -11.52
CA TYR A 85 7.16 24.83 -12.45
C TYR A 85 7.91 25.01 -13.77
N CYS A 86 7.17 25.14 -14.86
CA CYS A 86 7.74 25.55 -16.13
C CYS A 86 8.12 27.03 -16.05
N GLN A 87 9.39 27.35 -16.30
CA GLN A 87 9.85 28.74 -16.27
C GLN A 87 9.15 29.61 -17.34
N HIS A 88 8.74 29.03 -18.46
CA HIS A 88 8.16 29.77 -19.58
C HIS A 88 6.69 30.14 -19.35
N CYS A 89 5.85 29.19 -18.92
CA CYS A 89 4.41 29.41 -18.75
C CYS A 89 3.94 29.50 -17.29
N GLY A 90 4.84 29.28 -16.32
CA GLY A 90 4.51 29.30 -14.88
C GLY A 90 3.60 28.17 -14.40
N LYS A 91 3.20 27.24 -15.28
CA LYS A 91 2.35 26.08 -14.90
C LYS A 91 3.18 25.00 -14.22
N ARG A 92 2.56 24.29 -13.27
CA ARG A 92 3.20 23.21 -12.50
C ARG A 92 3.45 21.99 -13.39
N LEU A 93 4.70 21.55 -13.47
CA LEU A 93 5.13 20.36 -14.21
C LEU A 93 5.04 19.10 -13.35
N LEU A 94 5.46 19.17 -12.09
CA LEU A 94 5.54 18.02 -11.21
C LEU A 94 5.52 18.44 -9.73
N SER A 95 5.00 17.59 -8.87
CA SER A 95 5.15 17.70 -7.41
C SER A 95 5.95 16.50 -6.92
N LEU A 96 6.98 16.77 -6.12
CA LEU A 96 7.85 15.76 -5.52
C LEU A 96 7.83 15.93 -4.01
N THR A 97 7.79 14.81 -3.30
CA THR A 97 8.02 14.81 -1.85
C THR A 97 9.53 14.83 -1.60
N VAL A 98 10.00 15.79 -0.81
CA VAL A 98 11.39 15.90 -0.36
C VAL A 98 11.47 15.70 1.15
N ASP A 99 12.55 15.09 1.61
CA ASP A 99 12.83 14.96 3.03
C ASP A 99 13.29 16.29 3.67
N HIS A 100 13.63 16.23 4.96
CA HIS A 100 14.09 17.40 5.71
C HIS A 100 15.42 17.97 5.17
N ASP A 101 16.25 17.14 4.55
CA ASP A 101 17.51 17.52 3.92
C ASP A 101 17.32 18.06 2.48
N MET A 102 16.08 18.27 2.02
CA MET A 102 15.73 18.65 0.64
C MET A 102 16.16 17.62 -0.41
N LYS A 103 16.25 16.33 -0.04
CA LYS A 103 16.53 15.24 -0.96
C LYS A 103 15.23 14.57 -1.39
N ALA A 104 15.12 14.29 -2.69
CA ALA A 104 14.04 13.51 -3.28
C ALA A 104 14.57 12.12 -3.64
N HIS A 105 13.95 11.08 -3.11
CA HIS A 105 14.22 9.70 -3.52
C HIS A 105 13.19 9.29 -4.58
N LEU A 106 13.66 9.15 -5.83
CA LEU A 106 12.81 8.89 -6.98
C LEU A 106 12.87 7.42 -7.37
N SER A 107 11.71 6.81 -7.63
CA SER A 107 11.64 5.50 -8.27
C SER A 107 12.10 5.59 -9.73
N GLN A 108 12.48 4.45 -10.32
CA GLN A 108 12.89 4.39 -11.74
C GLN A 108 11.82 4.97 -12.69
N LEU A 109 10.54 4.81 -12.35
CA LEU A 109 9.41 5.38 -13.09
C LEU A 109 9.38 6.91 -12.98
N ALA A 110 9.59 7.46 -11.77
CA ALA A 110 9.61 8.91 -11.54
C ALA A 110 10.79 9.59 -12.24
N ILE A 111 11.95 8.92 -12.33
CA ILE A 111 13.10 9.42 -13.09
C ILE A 111 12.74 9.52 -14.57
N ARG A 112 12.10 8.49 -15.16
CA ARG A 112 11.65 8.53 -16.56
C ARG A 112 10.65 9.66 -16.82
N SER A 113 9.73 9.93 -15.89
CA SER A 113 8.77 11.03 -16.07
C SER A 113 9.43 12.42 -16.07
N ILE A 114 10.58 12.59 -15.41
CA ILE A 114 11.33 13.86 -15.40
C ILE A 114 12.18 13.99 -16.66
N THR A 115 12.82 12.90 -17.11
CA THR A 115 13.73 12.94 -18.27
C THR A 115 13.00 12.90 -19.62
N GLN A 116 11.72 12.52 -19.64
CA GLN A 116 10.88 12.50 -20.84
C GLN A 116 10.03 13.75 -21.02
N VAL A 117 10.13 14.75 -20.14
CA VAL A 117 9.48 16.05 -20.38
C VAL A 117 10.11 16.62 -21.65
N LYS A 118 9.30 16.79 -22.71
CA LYS A 118 9.75 17.44 -23.94
C LYS A 118 10.39 18.79 -23.58
N PRO A 119 11.48 19.20 -24.24
CA PRO A 119 12.14 20.48 -23.96
C PRO A 119 11.23 21.69 -24.28
N GLU A 120 10.19 21.48 -25.08
CA GLU A 120 9.12 22.43 -25.34
C GLU A 120 8.13 22.44 -24.15
N CYS A 121 7.58 23.61 -23.86
CA CYS A 121 6.55 23.75 -22.83
C CYS A 121 5.40 22.76 -23.12
N PRO A 122 5.13 21.76 -22.26
CA PRO A 122 4.10 20.74 -22.53
C PRO A 122 2.67 21.27 -22.38
N HIS A 123 2.54 22.55 -22.03
CA HIS A 123 1.29 23.25 -21.86
C HIS A 123 1.12 24.24 -23.01
N GLU A 124 0.67 23.75 -24.16
CA GLU A 124 -0.08 24.57 -25.13
C GLU A 124 -1.53 24.72 -24.61
#